data_AF-A0A183N207-F1
#
_entry.id   AF-A0A183N207-F1
#
_cell.length_a   1.000
_cell.length_b   1.000
_cell.length_c   1.000
_cell.angle_alpha   90.00
_cell.angle_beta   90.00
_cell.angle_gamma   90.00
#
_symmetry.space_group_name_H-M   'P 1'
#
loop_
_entity.id
_entity.type
_entity.pdbx_description
1 polymer ?
#
loop_
_entity_poly.entity_id
_entity_poly.type
_entity_poly.pdbx_seq_one_letter_code
_entity_poly.pdbx_strand_id
1 'polypeptide(L)'
;MSYEILRRRALQYAREIKYNLVQLDNVNMKIKTIKNYSLIEPLKEAQVSLERLKSQLQDISLHLHVDIDGIGRVDGLLESRMNYLEYLSNELQSELFQLQNPSSCTKAKYVVASLNRPCAFGCNAHHLMHCFQMAYATGRTLILNPTDGEEYTHWWIKHFLPLSQKCSINDIQSNIHSDLFSGKAFNTYQAITCPHIDTISSSFDWVPQAVPSHLSKLLTRLHGAPFVWFIGQLGKFLMRPSFNFTEEFKIFENQHENPVVGIHVRRTDKCDEMIIYG
;
A
#
# COMPACT_ATOMS: atom_id res chain seq x y z
N MET A 1 10.87 28.68 2.91
CA MET A 1 9.68 29.18 2.17
C MET A 1 8.46 28.73 2.97
N SER A 2 7.46 29.59 3.17
CA SER A 2 6.30 29.27 4.03
C SER A 2 5.11 28.73 3.24
N TYR A 3 4.18 28.09 3.96
CA TYR A 3 2.93 27.54 3.43
C TYR A 3 2.17 28.54 2.57
N GLU A 4 2.00 29.78 3.06
CA GLU A 4 1.23 30.82 2.35
C GLU A 4 1.84 31.22 1.00
N ILE A 5 3.18 31.21 0.91
CA ILE A 5 3.88 31.55 -0.35
C ILE A 5 3.62 30.45 -1.38
N LEU A 6 3.83 29.19 -1.00
CA LEU A 6 3.61 28.05 -1.89
C LEU A 6 2.14 27.91 -2.29
N ARG A 7 1.20 28.13 -1.36
CA ARG A 7 -0.23 28.10 -1.65
C ARG A 7 -0.62 29.14 -2.70
N ARG A 8 -0.14 30.39 -2.56
CA ARG A 8 -0.43 31.47 -3.52
C ARG A 8 0.22 31.20 -4.88
N ARG A 9 1.45 30.68 -4.89
CA ARG A 9 2.17 30.34 -6.12
C ARG A 9 1.52 29.19 -6.88
N ALA A 10 1.11 28.13 -6.18
CA ALA A 10 0.31 27.04 -6.75
C ALA A 10 -1.01 27.54 -7.38
N LEU A 11 -1.74 28.42 -6.68
CA LEU A 11 -2.94 29.05 -7.23
C LEU A 11 -2.65 29.88 -8.49
N GLN A 12 -1.51 30.58 -8.52
CA GLN A 12 -1.10 31.32 -9.70
C GLN A 12 -0.79 30.38 -10.86
N TYR A 13 -0.01 29.32 -10.66
CA TYR A 13 0.27 28.35 -11.73
C TYR A 13 -0.99 27.66 -12.27
N ALA A 14 -1.95 27.33 -11.40
CA ALA A 14 -3.24 26.81 -11.85
C ALA A 14 -4.01 27.81 -12.73
N ARG A 15 -3.94 29.11 -12.42
CA ARG A 15 -4.51 30.17 -13.27
C ARG A 15 -3.76 30.30 -14.60
N GLU A 16 -2.43 30.24 -14.58
CA GLU A 16 -1.62 30.27 -15.81
C GLU A 16 -1.92 29.10 -16.73
N ILE A 17 -2.10 27.88 -16.20
CA ILE A 17 -2.55 26.73 -16.99
C ILE A 17 -3.89 27.06 -17.66
N LYS A 18 -4.85 27.59 -16.91
CA LYS A 18 -6.15 27.99 -17.45
C LYS A 18 -6.01 29.05 -18.55
N TYR A 19 -5.15 30.05 -18.39
CA TYR A 19 -4.91 31.06 -19.43
C TYR A 19 -4.26 30.45 -20.69
N ASN A 20 -3.34 29.51 -20.53
CA ASN A 20 -2.71 28.81 -21.66
C ASN A 20 -3.71 27.92 -22.42
N LEU A 21 -4.69 27.33 -21.75
CA LEU A 21 -5.79 26.62 -22.43
C LEU A 21 -6.59 27.55 -23.35
N VAL A 22 -6.82 28.82 -22.95
CA VAL A 22 -7.45 29.81 -23.84
C VAL A 22 -6.55 30.13 -25.05
N GLN A 23 -5.22 30.13 -24.89
CA GLN A 23 -4.31 30.30 -26.04
C GLN A 23 -4.36 29.12 -27.01
N LEU A 24 -4.67 27.91 -26.53
CA LEU A 24 -4.88 26.74 -27.39
C LEU A 24 -6.09 26.95 -28.32
N ASP A 25 -7.17 27.56 -27.82
CA ASP A 25 -8.34 27.89 -28.65
C ASP A 25 -7.97 28.84 -29.79
N ASN A 26 -7.05 29.78 -29.55
CA ASN A 26 -6.53 30.67 -30.59
C ASN A 26 -5.71 29.93 -31.65
N VAL A 27 -4.88 28.95 -31.24
CA VAL A 27 -4.13 28.10 -32.19
C VAL A 27 -5.10 27.25 -33.01
N ASN A 28 -6.13 26.68 -32.38
CA ASN A 28 -7.17 25.91 -33.05
C ASN A 28 -7.96 26.75 -34.07
N MET A 29 -8.32 28.00 -33.70
CA MET A 29 -8.92 28.96 -34.61
C MET A 29 -8.02 29.25 -35.83
N LYS A 30 -6.71 29.48 -35.62
CA LYS A 30 -5.75 29.68 -36.72
C LYS A 30 -5.72 28.50 -37.67
N ILE A 31 -5.68 27.26 -37.14
CA ILE A 31 -5.72 26.04 -37.94
C ILE A 31 -7.01 25.96 -38.77
N LYS A 32 -8.17 26.26 -38.18
CA LYS A 32 -9.46 26.27 -38.89
C LYS A 32 -9.53 27.29 -40.03
N THR A 33 -8.78 28.39 -39.93
CA THR A 33 -8.77 29.44 -40.96
C THR A 33 -7.83 29.15 -42.13
N ILE A 34 -7.01 28.10 -42.08
CA ILE A 34 -6.12 27.70 -43.16
C ILE A 34 -6.96 27.19 -44.35
N LYS A 35 -6.88 27.89 -45.50
CA LYS A 35 -7.50 27.49 -46.78
C LYS A 35 -6.42 27.08 -47.80
N ASN A 36 -6.79 26.21 -48.74
CA ASN A 36 -5.91 25.38 -49.58
C ASN A 36 -4.85 26.10 -50.46
N TYR A 37 -3.81 25.33 -50.84
CA TYR A 37 -2.68 25.53 -51.79
C TYR A 37 -1.36 26.22 -51.38
N SER A 38 -1.26 26.90 -50.23
CA SER A 38 0.05 27.33 -49.66
C SER A 38 0.25 26.82 -48.24
N LEU A 39 -0.17 25.57 -48.00
CA LEU A 39 -0.37 24.96 -46.68
C LEU A 39 0.91 24.81 -45.83
N ILE A 40 2.11 24.86 -46.43
CA ILE A 40 3.33 24.45 -45.73
C ILE A 40 3.71 25.44 -44.62
N GLU A 41 3.78 26.74 -44.92
CA GLU A 41 4.27 27.74 -43.95
C GLU A 41 3.26 28.01 -42.81
N PRO A 42 1.95 28.24 -43.08
CA PRO A 42 0.97 28.46 -42.01
C PRO A 42 0.78 27.26 -41.08
N LEU A 43 0.87 26.05 -41.63
CA LEU A 43 0.79 24.82 -40.83
C LEU A 43 2.04 24.66 -39.96
N LYS A 44 3.22 25.00 -40.49
CA LYS A 44 4.48 24.99 -39.75
C LYS A 44 4.48 26.00 -38.59
N GLU A 45 3.95 27.20 -38.81
CA GLU A 45 3.79 28.22 -37.74
C GLU A 45 2.81 27.77 -36.65
N ALA A 46 1.69 27.15 -37.03
CA ALA A 46 0.73 26.59 -36.09
C ALA A 46 1.35 25.45 -35.27
N GLN A 47 2.13 24.59 -35.91
CA GLN A 47 2.85 23.49 -35.26
C GLN A 47 3.90 24.01 -34.26
N VAL A 48 4.71 25.02 -34.64
CA VAL A 48 5.66 25.67 -33.73
C VAL A 48 4.94 26.31 -32.54
N SER A 49 3.81 26.98 -32.78
CA SER A 49 3.00 27.58 -31.72
C SER A 49 2.45 26.53 -30.75
N LEU A 50 2.01 25.39 -31.27
CA LEU A 50 1.49 24.27 -30.49
C LEU A 50 2.59 23.61 -29.63
N GLU A 51 3.75 23.33 -30.20
CA GLU A 51 4.88 22.75 -29.46
C GLU A 51 5.37 23.70 -28.36
N ARG A 52 5.43 25.01 -28.63
CA ARG A 52 5.75 26.01 -27.62
C ARG A 52 4.74 26.00 -26.48
N LEU A 53 3.44 25.99 -26.80
CA LEU A 53 2.38 25.97 -25.79
C LEU A 53 2.42 24.69 -24.94
N LYS A 54 2.67 23.54 -25.57
CA LYS A 54 2.85 22.26 -24.90
C LYS A 54 4.02 22.31 -23.92
N SER A 55 5.18 22.77 -24.36
CA SER A 55 6.36 22.93 -23.49
C SER A 55 6.08 23.87 -22.31
N GLN A 56 5.43 25.01 -22.55
CA GLN A 56 5.03 25.94 -21.48
C GLN A 56 4.08 25.30 -20.46
N LEU A 57 3.07 24.55 -20.93
CA LEU A 57 2.14 23.84 -20.06
C LEU A 57 2.84 22.75 -19.24
N GLN A 58 3.81 22.04 -19.83
CA GLN A 58 4.62 21.05 -19.12
C GLN A 58 5.44 21.70 -18.00
N ASP A 59 6.11 22.82 -18.29
CA ASP A 59 6.88 23.55 -17.30
C ASP A 59 5.99 24.08 -16.16
N ILE A 60 4.88 24.74 -16.48
CA ILE A 60 3.96 25.26 -15.46
C ILE A 60 3.39 24.12 -14.61
N SER A 61 3.03 23.00 -15.23
CA SER A 61 2.55 21.81 -14.53
C SER A 61 3.61 21.26 -13.56
N LEU A 62 4.88 21.20 -13.98
CA LEU A 62 5.98 20.75 -13.15
C LEU A 62 6.17 21.68 -11.94
N HIS A 63 6.18 23.00 -12.14
CA HIS A 63 6.31 23.96 -11.04
C HIS A 63 5.12 23.89 -10.08
N LEU A 64 3.90 23.72 -10.59
CA LEU A 64 2.71 23.49 -9.77
C LEU A 64 2.85 22.24 -8.91
N HIS A 65 3.34 21.12 -9.47
CA HIS A 65 3.57 19.89 -8.72
C HIS A 65 4.60 20.09 -7.60
N VAL A 66 5.73 20.75 -7.91
CA VAL A 66 6.77 21.06 -6.91
C VAL A 66 6.20 21.92 -5.78
N ASP A 67 5.34 22.90 -6.09
CA ASP A 67 4.71 23.73 -5.07
C ASP A 67 3.73 22.95 -4.20
N ILE A 68 2.87 22.13 -4.81
CA ILE A 68 1.91 21.31 -4.08
C ILE A 68 2.61 20.32 -3.15
N ASP A 69 3.68 19.68 -3.64
CA ASP A 69 4.52 18.80 -2.81
C ASP A 69 5.20 19.59 -1.68
N GLY A 70 5.74 20.76 -1.99
CA GLY A 70 6.37 21.66 -1.02
C GLY A 70 5.41 22.13 0.08
N ILE A 71 4.13 22.37 -0.22
CA ILE A 71 3.10 22.76 0.77
C ILE A 71 3.03 21.74 1.90
N GLY A 72 3.17 20.45 1.59
CA GLY A 72 3.16 19.37 2.58
C GLY A 72 4.45 19.25 3.39
N ARG A 73 5.50 20.02 3.07
CA ARG A 73 6.85 19.87 3.61
C ARG A 73 7.39 21.05 4.41
N VAL A 74 6.77 22.21 4.27
CA VAL A 74 7.20 23.45 4.95
C VAL A 74 6.54 23.61 6.31
N ASP A 75 7.00 24.60 7.08
CA ASP A 75 6.43 25.01 8.37
C ASP A 75 6.26 23.86 9.39
N GLY A 76 7.18 22.89 9.36
CA GLY A 76 7.17 21.73 10.27
C GLY A 76 6.13 20.65 9.94
N LEU A 77 5.35 20.81 8.86
CA LEU A 77 4.29 19.86 8.51
C LEU A 77 4.80 18.45 8.17
N LEU A 78 5.93 18.34 7.48
CA LEU A 78 6.53 17.03 7.16
C LEU A 78 6.99 16.31 8.43
N GLU A 79 7.79 16.99 9.26
CA GLU A 79 8.30 16.43 10.50
C GLU A 79 7.15 16.00 11.42
N SER A 80 6.14 16.87 11.60
CA SER A 80 4.95 16.54 12.37
C SER A 80 4.24 15.31 11.82
N ARG A 81 3.99 15.23 10.50
CA ARG A 81 3.35 14.07 9.87
C ARG A 81 4.15 12.79 10.08
N MET A 82 5.48 12.85 9.93
CA MET A 82 6.37 11.70 10.15
C MET A 82 6.29 11.22 11.60
N ASN A 83 6.41 12.13 12.57
CA ASN A 83 6.34 11.82 13.99
C ASN A 83 4.99 11.20 14.38
N TYR A 84 3.88 11.72 13.84
CA TYR A 84 2.55 11.15 14.10
C TYR A 84 2.38 9.76 13.47
N LEU A 85 2.86 9.55 12.24
CA LEU A 85 2.81 8.22 11.59
C LEU A 85 3.69 7.19 12.32
N GLU A 86 4.84 7.61 12.84
CA GLU A 86 5.70 6.77 13.66
C GLU A 86 5.05 6.42 14.99
N TYR A 87 4.46 7.39 15.69
CA TYR A 87 3.69 7.15 16.90
C TYR A 87 2.57 6.13 16.66
N LEU A 88 1.74 6.32 15.62
CA LEU A 88 0.68 5.37 15.27
C LEU A 88 1.21 3.99 14.90
N SER A 89 2.37 3.91 14.24
CA SER A 89 3.03 2.64 13.96
C SER A 89 3.39 1.93 15.26
N ASN A 90 4.02 2.63 16.21
CA ASN A 90 4.45 2.05 17.49
C ASN A 90 3.26 1.56 18.33
N GLU A 91 2.18 2.35 18.41
CA GLU A 91 0.96 1.94 19.11
C GLU A 91 0.36 0.67 18.49
N LEU A 92 0.18 0.64 17.16
CA LEU A 92 -0.38 -0.52 16.50
C LEU A 92 0.54 -1.75 16.62
N GLN A 93 1.86 -1.59 16.51
CA GLN A 93 2.79 -2.71 16.72
C GLN A 93 2.71 -3.27 18.16
N SER A 94 2.51 -2.40 19.16
CA SER A 94 2.28 -2.80 20.55
C SER A 94 0.97 -3.60 20.70
N GLU A 95 -0.13 -3.12 20.11
CA GLU A 95 -1.42 -3.82 20.12
C GLU A 95 -1.34 -5.19 19.45
N LEU A 96 -0.70 -5.27 18.27
CA LEU A 96 -0.48 -6.53 17.55
C LEU A 96 0.36 -7.50 18.38
N PHE A 97 1.40 -7.00 19.06
CA PHE A 97 2.22 -7.82 19.95
C PHE A 97 1.41 -8.37 21.12
N GLN A 98 0.55 -7.57 21.74
CA GLN A 98 -0.32 -8.01 22.84
C GLN A 98 -1.35 -9.05 22.37
N LEU A 99 -2.00 -8.81 21.22
CA LEU A 99 -2.93 -9.75 20.58
C LEU A 99 -2.27 -11.11 20.31
N GLN A 100 -1.01 -11.08 19.86
CA GLN A 100 -0.26 -12.30 19.56
C GLN A 100 0.28 -13.02 20.79
N ASN A 101 0.35 -12.38 21.95
CA ASN A 101 1.01 -12.93 23.16
C ASN A 101 0.10 -12.87 24.39
N PRO A 102 -1.08 -13.55 24.35
CA PRO A 102 -2.05 -13.55 25.43
C PRO A 102 -1.45 -14.11 26.74
N SER A 103 -2.10 -13.83 27.87
CA SER A 103 -1.66 -14.29 29.18
C SER A 103 -1.80 -15.81 29.37
N SER A 104 -2.74 -16.44 28.67
CA SER A 104 -2.98 -17.89 28.71
C SER A 104 -3.31 -18.39 27.32
N CYS A 105 -2.41 -19.20 26.74
CA CYS A 105 -2.63 -19.79 25.41
C CYS A 105 -3.81 -20.76 25.41
N THR A 106 -3.96 -21.58 26.47
CA THR A 106 -5.09 -22.51 26.58
C THR A 106 -6.47 -21.85 26.60
N LYS A 107 -6.57 -20.58 27.02
CA LYS A 107 -7.83 -19.81 27.03
C LYS A 107 -7.96 -18.85 25.85
N ALA A 108 -6.91 -18.68 25.05
CA ALA A 108 -6.92 -17.76 23.93
C ALA A 108 -7.81 -18.31 22.80
N LYS A 109 -8.30 -17.38 21.97
CA LYS A 109 -8.99 -17.70 20.72
C LYS A 109 -8.02 -17.51 19.55
N TYR A 110 -8.15 -18.34 18.53
CA TYR A 110 -7.18 -18.45 17.45
C TYR A 110 -7.81 -18.29 16.08
N VAL A 111 -7.05 -17.67 15.17
CA VAL A 111 -7.18 -17.82 13.72
C VAL A 111 -5.97 -18.62 13.25
N VAL A 112 -6.19 -19.70 12.51
CA VAL A 112 -5.15 -20.57 11.99
C VAL A 112 -5.00 -20.34 10.50
N ALA A 113 -3.83 -19.90 10.05
CA ALA A 113 -3.51 -19.68 8.65
C ALA A 113 -2.67 -20.83 8.08
N SER A 114 -2.88 -21.10 6.78
CA SER A 114 -2.16 -22.13 6.03
C SER A 114 -1.60 -21.54 4.74
N LEU A 115 -0.39 -21.92 4.35
CA LEU A 115 0.26 -21.47 3.11
C LEU A 115 0.26 -22.56 2.03
N ASN A 116 -0.88 -23.22 1.86
CA ASN A 116 -1.04 -24.39 1.00
C ASN A 116 -1.40 -24.08 -0.45
N ARG A 117 -1.73 -22.82 -0.76
CA ARG A 117 -2.01 -22.39 -2.13
C ARG A 117 -0.71 -22.34 -2.93
N PRO A 118 -0.62 -22.96 -4.12
CA PRO A 118 0.58 -22.90 -4.95
C PRO A 118 0.72 -21.51 -5.56
N CYS A 119 1.37 -20.60 -4.84
CA CYS A 119 1.64 -19.25 -5.31
C CYS A 119 2.97 -18.70 -4.75
N ALA A 120 3.48 -17.66 -5.40
CA ALA A 120 4.76 -17.05 -5.03
C ALA A 120 4.67 -16.18 -3.77
N PHE A 121 5.83 -15.67 -3.32
CA PHE A 121 5.99 -14.92 -2.07
C PHE A 121 4.93 -13.85 -1.82
N GLY A 122 4.69 -12.97 -2.81
CA GLY A 122 3.74 -11.87 -2.64
C GLY A 122 2.30 -12.33 -2.37
N CYS A 123 1.89 -13.46 -2.93
CA CYS A 123 0.56 -14.03 -2.69
C CYS A 123 0.43 -14.62 -1.28
N ASN A 124 1.43 -15.39 -0.83
CA ASN A 124 1.43 -15.94 0.53
C ASN A 124 1.53 -14.85 1.60
N ALA A 125 2.37 -13.83 1.38
CA ALA A 125 2.49 -12.69 2.28
C ALA A 125 1.15 -11.93 2.40
N HIS A 126 0.46 -11.68 1.28
CA HIS A 126 -0.87 -11.06 1.32
C HIS A 126 -1.91 -11.96 2.00
N HIS A 127 -1.86 -13.28 1.83
CA HIS A 127 -2.75 -14.19 2.54
C HIS A 127 -2.54 -14.11 4.06
N LEU A 128 -1.29 -14.09 4.53
CA LEU A 128 -1.01 -13.92 5.98
C LEU A 128 -1.46 -12.56 6.50
N MET A 129 -1.25 -11.48 5.74
CA MET A 129 -1.74 -10.15 6.13
C MET A 129 -3.27 -10.13 6.22
N HIS A 130 -3.96 -10.80 5.29
CA HIS A 130 -5.41 -10.97 5.33
C HIS A 130 -5.86 -11.75 6.56
N CYS A 131 -5.22 -12.89 6.86
CA CYS A 131 -5.52 -13.66 8.07
C CYS A 131 -5.24 -12.88 9.35
N PHE A 132 -4.19 -12.04 9.34
CA PHE A 132 -3.87 -11.22 10.50
C PHE A 132 -4.89 -10.10 10.71
N GLN A 133 -5.41 -9.52 9.62
CA GLN A 133 -6.49 -8.54 9.69
C GLN A 133 -7.77 -9.17 10.28
N MET A 134 -8.13 -10.37 9.84
CA MET A 134 -9.23 -11.14 10.42
C MET A 134 -8.99 -11.44 11.91
N ALA A 135 -7.78 -11.87 12.27
CA ALA A 135 -7.40 -12.15 13.65
C ALA A 135 -7.51 -10.89 14.53
N TYR A 136 -7.02 -9.75 14.05
CA TYR A 136 -7.12 -8.46 14.72
C TYR A 136 -8.56 -8.00 14.90
N ALA A 137 -9.37 -8.06 13.84
CA ALA A 137 -10.79 -7.68 13.91
C ALA A 137 -11.62 -8.54 14.87
N THR A 138 -11.23 -9.80 15.05
CA THR A 138 -11.96 -10.77 15.88
C THR A 138 -11.35 -10.98 17.27
N GLY A 139 -10.29 -10.26 17.61
CA GLY A 139 -9.59 -10.39 18.89
C GLY A 139 -8.97 -11.77 19.11
N ARG A 140 -8.45 -12.38 18.04
CA ARG A 140 -7.85 -13.72 18.03
C ARG A 140 -6.35 -13.66 17.77
N THR A 141 -5.60 -14.56 18.38
CA THR A 141 -4.18 -14.78 18.08
C THR A 141 -4.05 -15.52 16.74
N LEU A 142 -3.25 -15.00 15.82
CA LEU A 142 -2.91 -15.65 14.56
C LEU A 142 -1.83 -16.72 14.79
N ILE A 143 -2.09 -17.93 14.30
CA ILE A 143 -1.14 -19.04 14.27
C ILE A 143 -0.92 -19.47 12.82
N LEU A 144 0.33 -19.68 12.45
CA LEU A 144 0.70 -20.32 11.19
C LEU A 144 0.74 -21.84 11.41
N ASN A 145 -0.01 -22.59 10.62
CA ASN A 145 0.00 -24.05 10.68
C ASN A 145 1.33 -24.59 10.10
N PRO A 146 2.19 -25.24 10.90
CA PRO A 146 3.49 -25.71 10.41
C PRO A 146 3.39 -26.95 9.51
N THR A 147 2.27 -27.68 9.55
CA THR A 147 2.11 -28.95 8.80
C THR A 147 1.48 -28.76 7.42
N ASP A 148 1.09 -27.54 7.06
CA ASP A 148 0.37 -27.25 5.82
C ASP A 148 1.19 -26.30 4.94
N GLY A 149 1.20 -26.48 3.62
CA GLY A 149 2.01 -25.67 2.69
C GLY A 149 3.49 -26.04 2.55
N GLU A 150 3.91 -27.20 3.08
CA GLU A 150 5.22 -27.84 2.84
C GLU A 150 6.43 -26.88 2.92
N GLU A 151 7.24 -26.81 1.86
CA GLU A 151 8.52 -26.09 1.78
C GLU A 151 8.36 -24.59 2.06
N TYR A 152 7.25 -23.98 1.64
CA TYR A 152 7.06 -22.54 1.78
C TYR A 152 6.79 -22.13 3.23
N THR A 153 5.99 -22.91 3.96
CA THR A 153 5.77 -22.71 5.40
C THR A 153 7.08 -22.83 6.18
N HIS A 154 7.89 -23.85 5.87
CA HIS A 154 9.21 -24.01 6.48
C HIS A 154 10.15 -22.87 6.13
N TRP A 155 10.13 -22.41 4.88
CA TRP A 155 10.90 -21.25 4.44
C TRP A 155 10.49 -19.99 5.22
N TRP A 156 9.19 -19.74 5.40
CA TRP A 156 8.70 -18.60 6.17
C TRP A 156 9.20 -18.64 7.62
N ILE A 157 9.01 -19.77 8.30
CA ILE A 157 9.42 -19.98 9.69
C ILE A 157 10.94 -19.84 9.86
N LYS A 158 11.73 -20.21 8.85
CA LYS A 158 13.20 -20.08 8.89
C LYS A 158 13.67 -18.63 8.82
N HIS A 159 13.02 -17.78 8.02
CA HIS A 159 13.51 -16.43 7.71
C HIS A 159 12.85 -15.31 8.52
N PHE A 160 11.70 -15.56 9.14
CA PHE A 160 10.97 -14.58 9.96
C PHE A 160 10.78 -15.05 11.39
N LEU A 161 10.69 -14.09 12.31
CA LEU A 161 10.35 -14.36 13.71
C LEU A 161 8.95 -14.99 13.82
N PRO A 162 8.71 -15.82 14.84
CA PRO A 162 7.41 -16.46 15.01
C PRO A 162 6.31 -15.43 15.23
N LEU A 163 5.11 -15.76 14.76
CA LEU A 163 3.95 -14.87 14.86
C LEU A 163 3.57 -14.59 16.32
N SER A 164 3.77 -15.57 17.20
CA SER A 164 3.63 -15.46 18.66
C SER A 164 4.90 -15.99 19.32
N GLN A 165 5.32 -15.36 20.41
CA GLN A 165 6.44 -15.84 21.23
C GLN A 165 5.98 -16.80 22.34
N LYS A 166 4.67 -16.82 22.63
CA LYS A 166 4.09 -17.60 23.74
C LYS A 166 3.26 -18.78 23.29
N CYS A 167 2.49 -18.63 22.22
CA CYS A 167 1.49 -19.60 21.80
C CYS A 167 1.85 -20.26 20.48
N SER A 168 1.50 -21.52 20.37
CA SER A 168 1.74 -22.41 19.23
C SER A 168 0.45 -23.14 18.84
N ILE A 169 0.50 -23.89 17.75
CA ILE A 169 -0.62 -24.74 17.35
C ILE A 169 -0.96 -25.82 18.39
N ASN A 170 0.02 -26.24 19.20
CA ASN A 170 -0.16 -27.27 20.23
C ASN A 170 -0.97 -26.79 21.45
N ASP A 171 -1.16 -25.47 21.60
CA ASP A 171 -1.94 -24.89 22.69
C ASP A 171 -3.45 -24.89 22.43
N ILE A 172 -3.85 -25.19 21.19
CA ILE A 172 -5.25 -25.26 20.78
C ILE A 172 -5.87 -26.53 21.38
N GLN A 173 -6.90 -26.37 22.22
CA GLN A 173 -7.51 -27.49 22.96
C GLN A 173 -8.72 -28.09 22.23
N SER A 174 -9.27 -27.39 21.22
CA SER A 174 -10.42 -27.83 20.44
C SER A 174 -10.04 -28.20 18.99
N ASN A 175 -10.99 -28.81 18.29
CA ASN A 175 -10.90 -28.92 16.83
C ASN A 175 -10.81 -27.52 16.20
N ILE A 176 -10.12 -27.43 15.07
CA ILE A 176 -10.04 -26.23 14.24
C ILE A 176 -11.23 -26.24 13.28
N HIS A 177 -12.04 -25.19 13.30
CA HIS A 177 -13.28 -25.12 12.52
C HIS A 177 -13.11 -24.25 11.27
N SER A 178 -13.58 -24.74 10.11
CA SER A 178 -13.53 -24.02 8.83
C SER A 178 -14.84 -23.32 8.45
N ASP A 179 -15.93 -23.57 9.17
CA ASP A 179 -17.24 -22.98 8.85
C ASP A 179 -17.34 -21.54 9.37
N LEU A 180 -17.06 -20.58 8.49
CA LEU A 180 -17.14 -19.15 8.77
C LEU A 180 -18.49 -18.54 8.41
N PHE A 181 -19.32 -19.27 7.66
CA PHE A 181 -20.52 -18.71 7.01
C PHE A 181 -21.69 -18.49 7.96
N SER A 182 -21.63 -19.04 9.17
CA SER A 182 -22.72 -18.90 10.14
C SER A 182 -22.65 -17.66 11.04
N GLY A 183 -21.54 -16.89 11.03
CA GLY A 183 -21.30 -15.74 11.93
C GLY A 183 -21.19 -16.12 13.43
N LYS A 184 -21.90 -17.16 13.86
CA LYS A 184 -21.85 -17.82 15.18
C LYS A 184 -20.48 -18.44 15.47
N ALA A 185 -19.75 -18.84 14.43
CA ALA A 185 -18.41 -19.41 14.56
C ALA A 185 -17.41 -18.51 15.32
N PHE A 186 -17.46 -17.18 15.09
CA PHE A 186 -16.55 -16.23 15.75
C PHE A 186 -16.73 -16.15 17.26
N ASN A 187 -17.96 -16.37 17.75
CA ASN A 187 -18.24 -16.31 19.18
C ASN A 187 -18.10 -17.66 19.88
N THR A 188 -18.26 -18.76 19.13
CA THR A 188 -18.39 -20.11 19.70
C THR A 188 -17.07 -20.88 19.76
N TYR A 189 -16.26 -20.86 18.70
CA TYR A 189 -15.11 -21.76 18.59
C TYR A 189 -13.81 -21.14 19.13
N GLN A 190 -12.99 -21.97 19.78
CA GLN A 190 -11.66 -21.55 20.22
C GLN A 190 -10.75 -21.26 19.03
N ALA A 191 -10.67 -22.18 18.07
CA ALA A 191 -9.85 -22.03 16.86
C ALA A 191 -10.68 -22.11 15.58
N ILE A 192 -10.42 -21.19 14.65
CA ILE A 192 -11.03 -21.15 13.33
C ILE A 192 -9.96 -21.06 12.25
N THR A 193 -10.19 -21.69 11.11
CA THR A 193 -9.31 -21.60 9.94
C THR A 193 -9.49 -20.24 9.26
N CYS A 194 -8.40 -19.61 8.84
CA CYS A 194 -8.44 -18.46 7.97
C CYS A 194 -8.82 -18.90 6.55
N PRO A 195 -9.90 -18.36 5.96
CA PRO A 195 -10.27 -18.65 4.60
C PRO A 195 -9.35 -17.92 3.62
N HIS A 196 -9.33 -18.36 2.36
CA HIS A 196 -8.80 -17.52 1.30
C HIS A 196 -9.76 -16.37 0.99
N ILE A 197 -9.20 -15.23 0.59
CA ILE A 197 -9.98 -13.99 0.38
C ILE A 197 -11.07 -14.14 -0.69
N ASP A 198 -10.90 -15.04 -1.64
CA ASP A 198 -11.86 -15.35 -2.71
C ASP A 198 -13.07 -16.17 -2.25
N THR A 199 -13.00 -16.82 -1.09
CA THR A 199 -14.12 -17.60 -0.53
C THR A 199 -14.95 -16.81 0.49
N ILE A 200 -14.55 -15.58 0.80
CA ILE A 200 -15.18 -14.74 1.80
C ILE A 200 -16.32 -13.92 1.20
N SER A 201 -17.46 -13.90 1.89
CA SER A 201 -18.54 -12.96 1.60
C SER A 201 -18.09 -11.52 1.90
N SER A 202 -18.37 -10.59 0.97
CA SER A 202 -18.16 -9.15 1.17
C SER A 202 -18.96 -8.52 2.33
N SER A 203 -19.79 -9.31 3.03
CA SER A 203 -20.60 -8.87 4.16
C SER A 203 -19.82 -8.64 5.46
N PHE A 204 -18.55 -9.07 5.56
CA PHE A 204 -17.73 -8.80 6.73
C PHE A 204 -17.10 -7.40 6.67
N ASP A 205 -17.24 -6.66 7.76
CA ASP A 205 -16.77 -5.27 7.92
C ASP A 205 -15.23 -5.13 8.05
N TRP A 206 -14.53 -6.25 8.21
CA TRP A 206 -13.08 -6.32 8.28
C TRP A 206 -12.40 -6.73 6.97
N VAL A 207 -13.14 -6.98 5.88
CA VAL A 207 -12.53 -7.30 4.59
C VAL A 207 -11.88 -6.03 4.01
N PRO A 208 -10.70 -6.11 3.34
CA PRO A 208 -10.11 -4.99 2.62
C PRO A 208 -11.14 -4.19 1.78
N GLN A 209 -11.15 -2.87 1.81
CA GLN A 209 -10.14 -1.95 2.33
C GLN A 209 -10.41 -1.44 3.77
N ALA A 210 -10.94 -2.28 4.65
CA ALA A 210 -11.24 -1.89 6.04
C ALA A 210 -10.00 -1.45 6.83
N VAL A 211 -10.19 -0.44 7.69
CA VAL A 211 -9.18 0.11 8.62
C VAL A 211 -9.81 0.18 10.01
N PRO A 212 -9.06 -0.12 11.09
CA PRO A 212 -9.59 0.01 12.45
C PRO A 212 -10.15 1.41 12.72
N SER A 213 -11.36 1.48 13.28
CA SER A 213 -12.11 2.73 13.43
C SER A 213 -11.39 3.80 14.26
N HIS A 214 -10.63 3.38 15.28
CA HIS A 214 -9.83 4.28 16.10
C HIS A 214 -8.63 4.90 15.35
N LEU A 215 -8.10 4.22 14.31
CA LEU A 215 -7.03 4.74 13.45
C LEU A 215 -7.56 5.55 12.26
N SER A 216 -8.73 5.16 11.73
CA SER A 216 -9.30 5.70 10.48
C SER A 216 -9.30 7.23 10.43
N LYS A 217 -9.84 7.89 11.47
CA LYS A 217 -9.95 9.37 11.52
C LYS A 217 -8.59 10.07 11.49
N LEU A 218 -7.58 9.50 12.13
CA LEU A 218 -6.23 10.06 12.19
C LEU A 218 -5.49 9.80 10.86
N LEU A 219 -5.56 8.57 10.36
CA LEU A 219 -4.87 8.18 9.12
C LEU A 219 -5.37 8.93 7.89
N THR A 220 -6.67 9.22 7.78
CA THR A 220 -7.20 10.03 6.66
C THR A 220 -6.57 11.43 6.58
N ARG A 221 -6.04 11.96 7.70
CA ARG A 221 -5.34 13.26 7.72
C ARG A 221 -3.84 13.12 7.41
N LEU A 222 -3.27 11.94 7.61
CA LEU A 222 -1.83 11.71 7.60
C LEU A 222 -1.35 10.93 6.36
N HIS A 223 -2.21 10.13 5.73
CA HIS A 223 -1.84 9.23 4.64
C HIS A 223 -2.86 9.24 3.51
N GLY A 224 -2.40 9.33 2.26
CA GLY A 224 -3.26 9.37 1.07
C GLY A 224 -4.01 8.06 0.80
N ALA A 225 -3.57 6.96 1.39
CA ALA A 225 -4.22 5.64 1.31
C ALA A 225 -4.19 4.93 2.68
N PRO A 226 -5.14 5.22 3.61
CA PRO A 226 -5.11 4.69 4.97
C PRO A 226 -5.04 3.16 5.06
N PHE A 227 -5.76 2.44 4.19
CA PHE A 227 -5.73 0.99 4.14
C PHE A 227 -4.35 0.43 3.80
N VAL A 228 -3.65 1.04 2.85
CA VAL A 228 -2.29 0.64 2.45
C VAL A 228 -1.32 0.81 3.61
N TRP A 229 -1.46 1.89 4.39
CA TRP A 229 -0.67 2.06 5.61
C TRP A 229 -0.96 0.95 6.63
N PHE A 230 -2.24 0.65 6.88
CA PHE A 230 -2.65 -0.37 7.86
C PHE A 230 -2.16 -1.78 7.48
N ILE A 231 -2.39 -2.23 6.24
CA ILE A 231 -1.92 -3.53 5.77
C ILE A 231 -0.38 -3.61 5.81
N GLY A 232 0.30 -2.48 5.54
CA GLY A 232 1.75 -2.35 5.68
C GLY A 232 2.24 -2.56 7.13
N GLN A 233 1.46 -2.16 8.14
CA GLN A 233 1.79 -2.43 9.55
C GLN A 233 1.63 -3.91 9.91
N LEU A 234 0.62 -4.59 9.34
CA LEU A 234 0.49 -6.05 9.48
C LEU A 234 1.69 -6.75 8.83
N GLY A 235 2.08 -6.33 7.63
CA GLY A 235 3.28 -6.82 6.96
C GLY A 235 4.56 -6.58 7.75
N LYS A 236 4.74 -5.39 8.33
CA LYS A 236 5.87 -5.04 9.21
C LYS A 236 6.00 -6.02 10.38
N PHE A 237 4.89 -6.44 10.98
CA PHE A 237 4.90 -7.40 12.09
C PHE A 237 5.18 -8.83 11.62
N LEU A 238 4.56 -9.26 10.52
CA LEU A 238 4.67 -10.61 9.99
C LEU A 238 6.08 -10.92 9.45
N MET A 239 6.74 -9.93 8.83
CA MET A 239 8.01 -10.08 8.13
C MET A 239 9.21 -9.54 8.95
N ARG A 240 9.13 -9.60 10.28
CA ARG A 240 10.30 -9.33 11.14
C ARG A 240 11.33 -10.43 10.89
N PRO A 241 12.52 -10.14 10.38
CA PRO A 241 13.47 -11.21 10.03
C PRO A 241 14.00 -11.90 11.29
N SER A 242 14.37 -13.16 11.13
CA SER A 242 15.11 -13.91 12.14
C SER A 242 16.61 -13.59 12.14
N PHE A 243 17.11 -12.88 11.12
CA PHE A 243 18.52 -12.55 10.91
C PHE A 243 18.82 -11.06 11.11
N ASN A 244 20.11 -10.72 11.26
CA ASN A 244 20.57 -9.35 11.41
C ASN A 244 20.64 -8.64 10.04
N PHE A 245 19.77 -7.64 9.84
CA PHE A 245 19.74 -6.84 8.61
C PHE A 245 21.07 -6.16 8.28
N THR A 246 21.82 -5.70 9.29
CA THR A 246 23.06 -4.95 9.08
C THR A 246 24.15 -5.81 8.45
N GLU A 247 24.11 -7.13 8.60
CA GLU A 247 25.11 -8.04 8.01
C GLU A 247 24.75 -8.44 6.57
N GLU A 248 23.49 -8.75 6.31
CA GLU A 248 23.00 -9.18 4.99
C GLU A 248 22.96 -8.03 3.97
N PHE A 249 22.66 -6.80 4.41
CA PHE A 249 22.53 -5.64 3.52
C PHE A 249 23.82 -4.83 3.34
N LYS A 250 24.99 -5.30 3.82
CA LYS A 250 26.30 -4.65 3.56
C LYS A 250 26.58 -4.43 2.07
N ILE A 251 26.02 -5.27 1.21
CA ILE A 251 26.11 -5.14 -0.25
C ILE A 251 25.46 -3.84 -0.79
N PHE A 252 24.60 -3.19 0.00
CA PHE A 252 23.94 -1.92 -0.34
C PHE A 252 24.53 -0.71 0.39
N GLU A 253 25.49 -0.89 1.31
CA GLU A 253 26.15 0.22 2.05
C GLU A 253 26.88 1.22 1.14
N ASN A 254 27.14 0.85 -0.12
CA ASN A 254 27.78 1.75 -1.08
C ASN A 254 26.79 2.40 -2.08
N GLN A 255 25.46 2.19 -1.92
CA GLN A 255 24.43 2.71 -2.82
C GLN A 255 23.66 3.92 -2.24
N HIS A 256 24.37 4.85 -1.59
CA HIS A 256 23.75 5.99 -0.88
C HIS A 256 23.54 7.25 -1.72
N GLU A 257 23.78 7.21 -3.03
CA GLU A 257 23.60 8.37 -3.89
C GLU A 257 22.12 8.62 -4.19
N ASN A 258 21.53 9.57 -3.49
CA ASN A 258 20.20 10.08 -3.80
C ASN A 258 20.26 11.04 -5.01
N PRO A 259 19.23 11.05 -5.89
CA PRO A 259 17.97 10.30 -5.79
C PRO A 259 18.05 8.89 -6.40
N VAL A 260 17.47 7.89 -5.72
CA VAL A 260 17.32 6.52 -6.22
C VAL A 260 15.87 6.25 -6.61
N VAL A 261 15.65 5.65 -7.79
CA VAL A 261 14.33 5.19 -8.26
C VAL A 261 14.37 3.66 -8.40
N GLY A 262 13.54 2.95 -7.63
CA GLY A 262 13.39 1.51 -7.75
C GLY A 262 12.47 1.13 -8.91
N ILE A 263 12.93 0.27 -9.82
CA ILE A 263 12.12 -0.26 -10.93
C ILE A 263 12.06 -1.78 -10.79
N HIS A 264 10.86 -2.32 -10.51
CA HIS A 264 10.60 -3.76 -10.50
C HIS A 264 9.96 -4.20 -11.82
N VAL A 265 10.73 -4.88 -12.67
CA VAL A 265 10.24 -5.42 -13.94
C VAL A 265 9.89 -6.89 -13.78
N ARG A 266 8.61 -7.18 -13.56
CA ARG A 266 8.09 -8.56 -13.53
C ARG A 266 7.84 -9.05 -14.96
N ARG A 267 8.42 -10.20 -15.33
CA ARG A 267 8.29 -10.84 -16.65
C ARG A 267 7.80 -12.30 -16.50
N THR A 268 8.26 -13.18 -17.39
CA THR A 268 8.05 -14.64 -17.37
C THR A 268 6.58 -15.04 -17.42
N ASP A 269 6.11 -15.81 -16.45
CA ASP A 269 4.74 -16.28 -16.22
C ASP A 269 3.67 -15.18 -16.28
N LYS A 270 4.03 -13.91 -16.11
CA LYS A 270 3.09 -12.78 -16.19
C LYS A 270 3.02 -12.07 -17.54
N CYS A 271 3.87 -12.43 -18.50
CA CYS A 271 3.77 -11.86 -19.85
C CYS A 271 2.53 -12.36 -20.61
N ASP A 272 2.11 -13.61 -20.37
CA ASP A 272 1.01 -14.25 -21.10
C ASP A 272 -0.38 -13.78 -20.61
N GLU A 273 -0.50 -13.23 -19.40
CA GLU A 273 -1.74 -12.61 -18.89
C GLU A 273 -2.08 -11.28 -19.60
N MET A 274 -1.15 -10.71 -20.37
CA MET A 274 -1.32 -9.45 -21.09
C MET A 274 -1.75 -9.64 -22.56
N ILE A 275 -1.85 -10.89 -23.03
CA ILE A 275 -2.26 -11.26 -24.40
C ILE A 275 -3.67 -11.88 -24.37
N ILE A 276 -4.63 -11.22 -23.72
CA ILE A 276 -6.05 -11.44 -23.98
C ILE A 276 -6.73 -10.08 -23.90
N TYR A 277 -6.45 -9.20 -24.86
CA TYR A 277 -7.32 -8.11 -25.35
C TYR A 277 -6.48 -7.35 -26.40
N GLY A 278 -6.39 -7.94 -27.60
CA GLY A 278 -5.90 -7.30 -28.82
C GLY A 278 -6.85 -7.65 -29.95
#